data_AF-A0A947KHP1-F1
#
_entry.id   AF-A0A947KHP1-F1
#
_cell.length_a   1.000
_cell.length_b   1.000
_cell.length_c   1.000
_cell.angle_alpha   90.00
_cell.angle_beta   90.00
_cell.angle_gamma   90.00
#
_symmetry.space_group_name_H-M   'P 1'
#
loop_
_entity.id
_entity.type
_entity.pdbx_description
1 polymer ?
#
loop_
_entity_poly.entity_id
_entity_poly.type
_entity_poly.pdbx_seq_one_letter_code
_entity_poly.pdbx_strand_id
1 'polypeptide(L)'
;MIIVSLGWLTTPALSSLLLRKTGTKEERDTWLVKQLKHLYLPILNFSLHHSRLVIIMAVLFTGGAIVTLPFIGRSFLPEFNEGTLTIGMVLIPGTALEESEKIGLMAETILLEHPAVKSTARRTGR
;
A
#
# COMPACT_ATOMS: atom_id res chain seq x y z
N MET A 1 7.82 -25.54 3.60
CA MET A 1 8.96 -26.48 3.53
C MET A 1 9.12 -27.11 2.13
N ILE A 2 8.03 -27.55 1.48
CA ILE A 2 8.07 -28.21 0.15
C ILE A 2 8.54 -27.27 -0.99
N ILE A 3 8.16 -25.98 -0.97
CA ILE A 3 8.51 -25.01 -2.02
C ILE A 3 10.02 -24.74 -2.09
N VAL A 4 10.70 -24.71 -0.94
CA VAL A 4 12.14 -24.45 -0.86
C VAL A 4 12.94 -25.66 -1.38
N SER A 5 12.51 -26.87 -1.04
CA SER A 5 13.15 -28.11 -1.52
C SER A 5 13.02 -28.29 -3.03
N LEU A 6 11.91 -27.85 -3.63
CA LEU A 6 11.69 -27.93 -5.06
C LEU A 6 12.64 -27.02 -5.85
N GLY A 7 12.91 -25.81 -5.34
CA GLY A 7 13.87 -24.89 -5.96
C GLY A 7 15.30 -25.42 -5.94
N TRP A 8 15.72 -26.05 -4.85
CA TRP A 8 17.07 -26.60 -4.71
C TRP A 8 17.33 -27.79 -5.65
N LEU A 9 16.31 -28.60 -5.95
CA LEU A 9 16.45 -29.77 -6.82
C LEU A 9 16.27 -29.43 -8.30
N THR A 10 15.31 -28.54 -8.61
CA THR A 10 14.98 -28.20 -10.01
C THR A 10 16.01 -27.27 -10.64
N THR A 11 16.60 -26.35 -9.88
CA THR A 11 17.60 -25.40 -10.40
C THR A 11 18.84 -26.09 -10.97
N PRO A 12 19.56 -27.00 -10.25
CA PRO A 12 20.71 -27.70 -10.82
C PRO A 12 20.30 -28.72 -11.89
N ALA A 13 19.14 -29.36 -11.75
CA ALA A 13 18.65 -30.33 -12.74
C ALA A 13 18.36 -29.68 -14.10
N LEU A 14 17.57 -28.60 -14.14
CA LEU A 14 17.32 -27.83 -15.36
C LEU A 14 18.60 -27.15 -15.88
N SER A 15 19.42 -26.60 -14.98
CA SER A 15 20.70 -25.99 -15.35
C SER A 15 21.61 -26.99 -16.06
N SER A 16 21.73 -28.22 -15.56
CA SER A 16 22.54 -29.28 -16.20
C SER A 16 22.02 -29.69 -17.58
N LEU A 17 20.70 -29.65 -17.78
CA LEU A 17 20.05 -30.09 -19.02
C LEU A 17 20.12 -29.00 -20.11
N LEU A 18 19.99 -27.72 -19.72
CA LEU A 18 20.12 -26.57 -20.62
C LEU A 18 21.58 -26.20 -20.91
N LEU A 19 22.47 -26.18 -19.91
CA LEU A 19 23.87 -25.76 -20.10
C LEU A 19 24.74 -26.81 -20.77
N ARG A 20 24.36 -28.08 -20.81
CA ARG A 20 25.11 -29.15 -21.50
C ARG A 20 25.25 -28.91 -23.01
N LYS A 21 24.43 -28.02 -23.61
CA LYS A 21 24.53 -27.60 -25.02
C LYS A 21 25.39 -26.36 -25.28
N THR A 22 25.75 -25.61 -24.25
CA THR A 22 26.62 -24.43 -24.34
C THR A 22 27.98 -24.81 -23.79
N GLY A 23 28.84 -25.38 -24.65
CA GLY A 23 30.25 -25.53 -24.35
C GLY A 23 30.82 -24.20 -23.85
N THR A 24 31.63 -24.29 -22.79
CA THR A 24 32.37 -23.24 -22.08
C THR A 24 32.63 -22.01 -22.95
N LYS A 25 31.65 -21.10 -23.04
CA LYS A 25 31.89 -19.74 -23.50
C LYS A 25 32.42 -19.04 -22.28
N GLU A 26 33.68 -18.63 -22.34
CA GLU A 26 34.28 -17.70 -21.38
C GLU A 26 33.24 -16.65 -20.98
N GLU A 27 33.13 -16.37 -19.69
CA GLU A 27 32.31 -15.32 -19.11
C GLU A 27 32.73 -13.95 -19.68
N ARG A 28 32.38 -13.69 -20.94
CA ARG A 28 32.39 -12.34 -21.48
C ARG A 28 31.20 -11.66 -20.86
N ASP A 29 31.44 -11.02 -19.71
CA ASP A 29 30.49 -10.09 -19.11
C ASP A 29 29.89 -9.24 -20.23
N THR A 30 28.58 -9.35 -20.43
CA THR A 30 27.83 -8.52 -21.39
C THR A 30 28.13 -7.05 -21.10
N TRP A 31 28.15 -6.20 -22.13
CA TRP A 31 28.46 -4.76 -21.98
C TRP A 31 27.69 -4.10 -20.82
N LEU A 32 26.43 -4.49 -20.62
CA LEU A 32 25.59 -4.05 -19.50
C LEU A 32 26.14 -4.46 -18.13
N VAL A 33 26.61 -5.70 -17.98
CA VAL A 33 27.18 -6.23 -16.73
C VAL A 33 28.50 -5.52 -16.42
N LYS A 34 29.33 -5.25 -17.43
CA LYS A 34 30.57 -4.48 -17.25
C LYS A 34 30.29 -3.05 -16.78
N GLN A 35 29.31 -2.38 -17.38
CA GLN A 35 28.89 -1.04 -16.94
C GLN A 35 28.33 -1.07 -15.51
N LEU A 36 27.45 -2.00 -15.17
CA LEU A 36 26.94 -2.15 -13.80
C LEU A 36 28.06 -2.39 -12.78
N LYS A 37 29.00 -3.29 -13.09
CA LYS A 37 30.17 -3.54 -12.23
C LYS A 37 31.04 -2.29 -12.10
N HIS A 38 31.27 -1.55 -13.19
CA HIS A 38 32.07 -0.33 -13.18
C HIS A 38 31.44 0.79 -12.34
N LEU A 39 30.10 0.91 -12.31
CA LEU A 39 29.42 1.87 -11.43
C LEU A 39 29.34 1.35 -9.97
N TYR A 40 29.17 0.05 -9.77
CA TYR A 40 28.99 -0.54 -8.44
C TYR A 40 30.29 -0.60 -7.63
N LEU A 41 31.41 -1.02 -8.24
CA LEU A 41 32.71 -1.18 -7.59
C LEU A 41 33.23 0.08 -6.86
N PRO A 42 33.17 1.31 -7.42
CA PRO A 42 33.61 2.50 -6.71
C PRO A 42 32.70 2.83 -5.52
N ILE A 43 31.39 2.62 -5.64
CA ILE A 43 30.42 2.83 -4.54
C ILE A 43 30.68 1.82 -3.43
N LEU A 44 30.93 0.56 -3.79
CA LEU A 44 31.26 -0.50 -2.84
C LEU A 44 32.57 -0.20 -2.11
N ASN A 45 33.63 0.16 -2.83
CA ASN A 45 34.90 0.52 -2.22
C ASN A 45 34.79 1.74 -1.31
N PHE A 46 34.04 2.76 -1.72
CA PHE A 46 33.76 3.93 -0.89
C PHE A 46 33.00 3.55 0.38
N SER A 47 31.97 2.71 0.26
CA SER A 47 31.16 2.22 1.36
C SER A 47 31.99 1.41 2.37
N LEU A 48 32.88 0.54 1.89
CA LEU A 48 33.78 -0.25 2.74
C LEU A 48 34.83 0.61 3.44
N HIS A 49 35.47 1.55 2.74
CA HIS A 49 36.46 2.45 3.35
C HIS A 49 35.83 3.42 4.36
N HIS A 50 34.60 3.87 4.12
CA HIS A 50 33.87 4.80 4.97
C HIS A 50 32.71 4.13 5.71
N SER A 51 32.91 2.88 6.13
CA SER A 51 31.89 2.06 6.81
C SER A 51 31.18 2.80 7.96
N ARG A 52 31.93 3.60 8.73
CA ARG A 52 31.36 4.41 9.83
C ARG A 52 30.39 5.49 9.33
N LEU A 53 30.71 6.19 8.23
CA LEU A 53 29.81 7.19 7.64
C LEU A 53 28.54 6.52 7.11
N VAL A 54 28.66 5.36 6.46
CA VAL A 54 27.51 4.61 5.94
C VAL A 54 26.57 4.19 7.08
N ILE A 55 27.13 3.70 8.19
CA ILE A 55 26.35 3.33 9.37
C ILE A 55 25.65 4.56 9.98
N ILE A 56 26.35 5.68 10.13
CA ILE A 56 25.75 6.92 10.66
C ILE A 56 24.60 7.39 9.77
N MET A 57 24.78 7.39 8.45
CA MET A 57 23.73 7.77 7.50
C MET A 57 22.54 6.82 7.57
N ALA A 58 22.77 5.51 7.65
CA ALA A 58 21.70 4.53 7.78
C ALA A 58 20.88 4.73 9.06
N VAL A 59 21.55 4.99 10.19
CA VAL A 59 20.89 5.29 11.47
C VAL A 59 20.12 6.60 11.38
N LEU A 60 20.68 7.62 10.74
CA LEU A 60 20.03 8.93 10.58
C LEU A 60 18.77 8.84 9.71
N PHE A 61 18.82 8.12 8.58
CA PHE A 61 17.65 7.88 7.75
C PHE A 61 16.58 7.05 8.47
N THR A 62 17.00 6.01 9.19
CA THR A 62 16.07 5.17 9.96
C THR A 62 15.41 5.99 11.08
N GLY A 63 16.20 6.78 11.81
CA GLY A 63 15.69 7.71 12.82
C GLY A 63 14.75 8.76 12.23
N GLY A 64 15.09 9.34 11.08
CA GLY A 64 14.23 10.29 10.36
C GLY A 64 12.89 9.68 9.95
N ALA A 65 12.89 8.43 9.46
CA ALA A 65 11.67 7.70 9.15
C ALA A 65 10.80 7.48 10.40
N ILE A 66 11.40 7.10 11.53
CA ILE A 66 10.70 6.91 12.81
C ILE A 66 10.10 8.23 13.31
N VAL A 67 10.87 9.32 13.25
CA VAL A 67 10.41 10.65 13.63
C VAL A 67 9.26 11.13 12.75
N THR A 68 9.18 10.67 11.49
CA THR A 68 8.09 11.02 10.57
C THR A 68 6.78 10.29 10.90
N LEU A 69 6.81 9.14 11.58
CA LEU A 69 5.62 8.36 11.93
C LEU A 69 4.50 9.14 12.65
N PRO A 70 4.77 9.97 13.69
CA PRO A 70 3.71 10.76 14.33
C PRO A 70 3.09 11.82 13.42
N PHE A 71 3.77 12.23 12.34
CA PHE A 71 3.26 13.20 11.37
C PHE A 71 2.40 12.56 10.28
N ILE A 72 2.39 11.22 10.18
CA ILE A 72 1.51 10.49 9.26
C ILE A 72 0.11 10.45 9.88
N GLY A 73 -0.84 11.12 9.22
CA GLY A 73 -2.26 11.05 9.59
C GLY A 73 -2.73 9.60 9.63
N ARG A 74 -3.26 9.17 10.77
CA ARG A 74 -3.83 7.83 10.91
C ARG A 74 -5.29 7.88 10.52
N SER A 75 -5.63 7.34 9.34
CA SER A 75 -7.02 7.01 9.01
C SER A 75 -7.20 5.49 9.15
N PHE A 76 -8.24 5.06 9.86
CA PHE A 76 -8.55 3.63 10.01
C PHE A 76 -8.80 2.96 8.65
N LEU A 77 -9.43 3.71 7.75
CA LEU A 77 -9.60 3.42 6.33
C LEU A 77 -9.47 4.75 5.57
N PRO A 78 -8.88 4.80 4.36
CA PRO A 78 -9.03 5.98 3.52
C PRO A 78 -10.52 6.28 3.34
N GLU A 79 -10.91 7.56 3.23
CA GLU A 79 -12.32 7.94 3.06
C GLU A 79 -12.93 7.16 1.90
N PHE A 80 -13.79 6.19 2.22
CA PHE A 80 -14.43 5.33 1.23
C PHE A 80 -15.55 6.14 0.59
N ASN A 81 -15.26 6.71 -0.59
CA ASN A 81 -16.26 7.44 -1.36
C ASN A 81 -17.13 6.46 -2.15
N GLU A 82 -18.05 5.79 -1.46
CA GLU A 82 -19.01 4.84 -2.04
C GLU A 82 -20.16 5.54 -2.80
N GLY A 83 -20.10 6.88 -2.97
CA GLY A 83 -21.16 7.66 -3.60
C GLY A 83 -22.50 7.63 -2.84
N THR A 84 -22.49 7.15 -1.59
CA THR A 84 -23.65 7.04 -0.70
C THR A 84 -23.31 7.69 0.64
N LEU A 85 -24.24 8.49 1.17
CA LEU A 85 -24.08 9.20 2.44
C LEU A 85 -25.13 8.71 3.44
N THR A 86 -24.69 8.24 4.61
CA THR A 86 -25.59 7.88 5.71
C THR A 86 -25.75 9.06 6.66
N ILE A 87 -26.95 9.64 6.71
CA ILE A 87 -27.28 10.78 7.58
C ILE A 87 -28.07 10.28 8.79
N GLY A 88 -27.54 10.50 9.99
CA GLY A 88 -28.24 10.21 11.24
C GLY A 88 -28.95 11.46 11.78
N MET A 89 -30.27 11.38 11.95
CA MET A 89 -31.06 12.43 12.62
C MET A 89 -31.47 11.95 14.01
N VAL A 90 -31.14 12.73 15.04
CA VAL A 90 -31.48 12.41 16.44
C VAL A 90 -32.56 13.37 16.90
N LEU A 91 -33.73 12.84 17.29
CA LEU A 91 -34.85 13.60 17.84
C LEU A 91 -34.89 13.49 19.37
N ILE A 92 -35.66 14.38 20.01
CA ILE A 92 -35.86 14.35 21.46
C ILE A 92 -36.58 13.04 21.85
N PRO A 93 -36.13 12.34 22.91
CA PRO A 93 -36.81 11.12 23.37
C PRO A 93 -38.25 11.44 23.79
N GLY A 94 -39.20 10.62 23.33
CA GLY A 94 -40.63 10.82 23.58
C GLY A 94 -41.39 11.57 22.47
N THR A 95 -40.72 11.97 21.38
CA THR A 95 -41.40 12.43 20.17
C THR A 95 -42.29 11.32 19.59
N ALA A 96 -43.53 11.66 19.25
CA ALA A 96 -44.47 10.73 18.62
C ALA A 96 -43.91 10.21 17.28
N LEU A 97 -44.30 8.98 16.91
CA LEU A 97 -43.86 8.36 15.67
C LEU A 97 -44.29 9.18 14.45
N GLU A 98 -45.53 9.67 14.42
CA GLU A 98 -46.02 10.61 13.40
C GLU A 98 -45.13 11.84 13.23
N GLU A 99 -44.63 12.40 14.33
CA GLU A 99 -43.84 13.64 14.28
C GLU A 99 -42.41 13.35 13.80
N SER A 100 -41.85 12.21 14.19
CA SER A 100 -40.57 11.73 13.66
C SER A 100 -40.64 11.42 12.16
N GLU A 101 -41.78 10.94 11.69
CA GLU A 101 -42.03 10.70 10.28
C GLU A 101 -42.14 11.99 9.46
N LYS A 102 -42.87 13.00 9.95
CA LYS A 102 -42.94 14.31 9.30
C LYS A 102 -41.56 14.95 9.17
N ILE A 103 -40.76 14.91 10.23
CA ILE A 103 -39.40 15.45 10.23
C ILE A 103 -38.52 14.66 9.24
N GLY A 104 -38.66 13.33 9.19
CA GLY A 104 -37.97 12.48 8.23
C GLY A 104 -38.31 12.79 6.77
N LEU A 105 -39.60 12.98 6.46
CA LEU A 105 -40.08 13.33 5.11
C LEU A 105 -39.61 14.72 4.68
N MET A 106 -39.58 15.68 5.60
CA MET A 106 -39.08 17.03 5.32
C MET A 106 -37.59 16.98 4.97
N ALA A 107 -36.78 16.24 5.74
CA ALA A 107 -35.36 16.07 5.47
C ALA A 107 -35.10 15.37 4.13
N GLU A 108 -35.88 14.34 3.80
CA GLU A 108 -35.80 13.64 2.52
C GLU A 108 -36.11 14.55 1.33
N THR A 109 -37.16 15.37 1.43
CA THR A 109 -37.54 16.33 0.39
C THR A 109 -36.42 17.33 0.13
N ILE A 110 -35.85 17.92 1.19
CA ILE A 110 -34.74 18.88 1.09
C ILE A 110 -33.49 18.23 0.47
N LEU A 111 -33.19 16.97 0.80
CA LEU A 111 -32.05 16.26 0.24
C LEU A 111 -32.24 15.96 -1.26
N LEU A 112 -33.46 15.62 -1.68
CA LEU A 112 -33.80 15.37 -3.09
C LEU A 112 -33.83 16.63 -3.95
N GLU A 113 -33.98 17.82 -3.37
CA GLU A 113 -33.82 19.09 -4.09
C GLU A 113 -32.38 19.28 -4.60
N HIS A 114 -31.39 18.63 -3.98
CA HIS A 114 -30.01 18.72 -4.42
C HIS A 114 -29.74 17.78 -5.61
N PRO A 115 -29.27 18.29 -6.77
CA PRO A 115 -29.10 17.50 -8.01
C PRO A 115 -28.03 16.38 -7.93
N ALA A 116 -27.35 16.25 -6.80
CA ALA A 116 -26.33 15.22 -6.56
C ALA A 116 -26.92 13.96 -5.88
N VAL A 117 -28.14 14.04 -5.36
CA VAL A 117 -28.83 12.96 -4.65
C VAL A 117 -29.75 12.23 -5.63
N LYS A 118 -29.46 10.96 -5.93
CA LYS A 118 -30.25 10.15 -6.88
C LYS A 118 -31.39 9.37 -6.23
N SER A 119 -31.23 8.98 -4.97
CA SER A 119 -32.18 8.16 -4.24
C SER A 119 -31.94 8.31 -2.74
N THR A 120 -33.01 8.26 -1.97
CA THR A 120 -33.03 8.35 -0.52
C THR A 120 -33.68 7.09 0.04
N ALA A 121 -33.13 6.55 1.12
CA ALA A 121 -33.72 5.42 1.85
C ALA A 121 -33.70 5.74 3.35
N ARG A 122 -34.88 5.72 3.98
CA ARG A 122 -35.05 6.05 5.40
C ARG A 122 -35.28 4.79 6.23
N ARG A 123 -34.69 4.74 7.43
CA ARG A 123 -35.02 3.77 8.47
C ARG A 123 -35.25 4.49 9.79
N THR A 124 -36.48 4.52 10.28
CA THR A 124 -36.84 5.07 11.60
C THR A 124 -36.77 3.95 12.64
N GLY A 125 -36.04 4.20 13.73
CA GLY A 125 -35.92 3.27 14.86
C GLY A 125 -37.19 3.24 15.71
N ARG A 126 -37.40 2.12 16.41
CA ARG A 126 -38.34 2.01 17.53
C ARG A 126 -37.65 2.38 18.82
#